data_AF-A0A0F8WVY6-F1
#
_entry.id   AF-A0A0F8WVY6-F1
#
_cell.length_a   1.000
_cell.length_b   1.000
_cell.length_c   1.000
_cell.angle_alpha   90.00
_cell.angle_beta   90.00
_cell.angle_gamma   90.00
#
_symmetry.space_group_name_H-M   'P 1'
#
loop_
_entity.id
_entity.type
_entity.pdbx_description
1 polymer ?
#
loop_
_entity_poly.entity_id
_entity_poly.type
_entity_poly.pdbx_seq_one_letter_code
_entity_poly.pdbx_strand_id
1 'polypeptide(L)'
;MESRPDPSQESALLSHSLHHALIDLHENSYPHVPNPPRCKKRASVALVLRIRPTYSHRPDRLSPFQNDNAAPVKQQLHTFFSQSWVQHGDPEALFIKRSSRVGDRWTGHIALPGGKRDPEDVDDRAAAIREASEEVGLDLTTDGCIYVGNLPERVVTSSWGSIPLMVLCPYVFLLTSCDSPALELQPAEVASTHWVSLSVLLSPSSRTVENVDMSQRLASTGGLMAGLASRAIMGWMQFSAIQLNPTETLHCSQNLKRSLKRAQVTTWFQRWKSWLCNKQPHSPFQNPPLLLWGLTLGILADFLDMLPPYTAVQLWNYPNFTPLDLRFIVNLLTYKLRKSNMRQVRFGIPPQPNNTALDGETAALPVVEVQDNDDRNDVGIGGLGVGRYYGPSDKSPDGTAYAVGIMLRGYYQRVRIAIYIFLVWRTILGSTAAYCVWKILQRRLTLHSAEFYSYGNVNTIQIESLTSSAAAAAAASPTMAATQKLYPRATVKRIVKAHANRSLSKNADILIFLDYMLFMQELMREASIRSRKSGEKNISPNSVRKVTEKTLRKFQG
;
A
#
# COMPACT_ATOMS: atom_id res chain seq x y z
N MET A 1 -26.80 16.50 -22.70
CA MET A 1 -25.50 16.26 -23.36
C MET A 1 -24.82 17.62 -23.45
N GLU A 2 -24.12 18.04 -22.39
CA GLU A 2 -23.23 19.20 -22.50
C GLU A 2 -22.07 18.81 -23.41
N SER A 3 -21.87 19.59 -24.47
CA SER A 3 -20.76 19.44 -25.41
C SER A 3 -19.46 19.53 -24.62
N ARG A 4 -18.67 18.46 -24.64
CA ARG A 4 -17.32 18.45 -24.06
C ARG A 4 -16.52 19.57 -24.75
N PRO A 5 -15.88 20.49 -24.01
CA PRO A 5 -15.06 21.53 -24.61
C PRO A 5 -13.95 20.90 -25.48
N ASP A 6 -13.52 21.62 -26.51
CA ASP A 6 -12.40 21.21 -27.35
C ASP A 6 -11.16 21.00 -26.46
N PRO A 7 -10.41 19.88 -26.58
CA PRO A 7 -9.23 19.61 -25.75
C PRO A 7 -8.18 20.74 -25.80
N SER A 8 -8.12 21.50 -26.90
CA SER A 8 -7.25 22.68 -27.00
C SER A 8 -7.67 23.82 -26.07
N GLN A 9 -8.98 24.04 -25.89
CA GLN A 9 -9.53 25.04 -24.98
C GLN A 9 -9.38 24.61 -23.52
N GLU A 10 -9.53 23.31 -23.23
CA GLU A 10 -9.33 22.76 -21.89
C GLU A 10 -7.88 22.97 -21.41
N SER A 11 -6.90 22.69 -22.27
CA SER A 11 -5.47 22.93 -21.96
C SER A 11 -5.17 24.41 -21.71
N ALA A 12 -5.76 25.30 -22.51
CA ALA A 12 -5.57 26.75 -22.33
C ALA A 12 -6.16 27.27 -21.01
N LEU A 13 -7.36 26.82 -20.66
CA LEU A 13 -7.98 27.12 -19.36
C LEU A 13 -7.14 26.59 -18.20
N LEU A 14 -6.60 25.38 -18.33
CA LEU A 14 -5.77 24.77 -17.30
C LEU A 14 -4.43 25.51 -17.12
N SER A 15 -3.78 25.93 -18.21
CA SER A 15 -2.56 26.73 -18.17
C SER A 15 -2.80 28.09 -17.49
N HIS A 16 -3.90 28.77 -17.82
CA HIS A 16 -4.29 30.01 -17.17
C HIS A 16 -4.59 29.82 -15.67
N SER A 17 -5.30 28.75 -15.31
CA SER A 17 -5.64 28.44 -13.92
C SER A 17 -4.40 28.08 -13.10
N LEU A 18 -3.44 27.37 -13.71
CA LEU A 18 -2.14 27.08 -13.13
C LEU A 18 -1.36 28.37 -12.87
N HIS A 19 -1.32 29.30 -13.82
CA HIS A 19 -0.64 30.59 -13.63
C HIS A 19 -1.15 31.32 -12.38
N HIS A 20 -2.47 31.44 -12.24
CA HIS A 20 -3.08 32.08 -11.07
C HIS A 20 -2.75 31.34 -9.76
N ALA A 21 -2.83 30.01 -9.76
CA ALA A 21 -2.53 29.20 -8.58
C ALA A 21 -1.06 29.29 -8.15
N LEU A 22 -0.11 29.39 -9.09
CA LEU A 22 1.31 29.54 -8.77
C LEU A 22 1.64 30.94 -8.25
N ILE A 23 0.99 32.00 -8.76
CA ILE A 23 1.13 33.35 -8.20
C ILE A 23 0.58 33.38 -6.77
N ASP A 24 -0.64 32.86 -6.56
CA ASP A 24 -1.27 32.83 -5.25
C ASP A 24 -0.42 32.04 -4.22
N LEU A 25 0.12 30.88 -4.63
CA LEU A 25 1.01 30.08 -3.80
C LEU A 25 2.29 30.84 -3.40
N HIS A 26 2.84 31.63 -4.32
CA HIS A 26 4.04 32.41 -4.06
C HIS A 26 3.77 33.57 -3.10
N GLU A 27 2.65 34.28 -3.28
CA GLU A 27 2.25 35.40 -2.41
C GLU A 27 1.79 34.92 -1.03
N ASN A 28 1.15 33.75 -0.95
CA ASN A 28 0.56 33.18 0.27
C ASN A 28 1.27 31.89 0.67
N SER A 29 2.54 32.00 1.08
CA SER A 29 3.31 30.85 1.56
C SER A 29 2.70 30.22 2.81
N TYR A 30 2.71 28.89 2.88
CA TYR A 30 2.15 28.16 4.02
C TYR A 30 3.07 28.25 5.25
N PRO A 31 2.51 28.33 6.47
CA PRO A 31 3.30 28.40 7.69
C PRO A 31 4.08 27.10 7.92
N HIS A 32 5.27 27.25 8.49
CA HIS A 32 6.11 26.12 8.90
C HIS A 32 5.46 25.34 10.04
N VAL A 33 5.46 24.01 9.94
CA VAL A 33 4.94 23.12 10.97
C VAL A 33 6.11 22.55 11.78
N PRO A 34 6.27 22.92 13.07
CA PRO A 34 7.37 22.43 13.87
C PRO A 34 7.25 20.93 14.11
N ASN A 35 8.38 20.31 14.47
CA ASN A 35 8.39 18.89 14.80
C ASN A 35 7.64 18.62 16.13
N PRO A 36 6.74 17.62 16.18
CA PRO A 36 6.16 17.18 17.43
C PRO A 36 7.23 16.73 18.44
N PRO A 37 7.04 16.85 19.76
CA PRO A 37 8.08 16.59 20.78
C PRO A 37 8.76 15.21 20.68
N ARG A 38 8.04 14.20 20.19
CA ARG A 38 8.53 12.81 20.05
C ARG A 38 9.12 12.48 18.67
N CYS A 39 9.12 13.43 17.73
CA CYS A 39 9.48 13.20 16.34
C CYS A 39 10.60 14.14 15.89
N LYS A 40 11.76 13.61 15.53
CA LYS A 40 12.90 14.43 15.03
C LYS A 40 13.03 14.42 13.51
N LYS A 41 12.34 13.52 12.81
CA LYS A 41 12.54 13.31 11.37
C LYS A 41 11.70 14.28 10.55
N ARG A 42 12.31 14.86 9.53
CA ARG A 42 11.63 15.60 8.47
C ARG A 42 11.97 14.97 7.13
N ALA A 43 11.04 15.05 6.20
CA ALA A 43 11.22 14.60 4.83
C ALA A 43 10.64 15.65 3.90
N SER A 44 11.26 15.83 2.74
CA SER A 44 10.87 16.85 1.78
C SER A 44 10.68 16.24 0.41
N VAL A 45 9.72 16.76 -0.34
CA VAL A 45 9.40 16.27 -1.69
C VAL A 45 9.25 17.43 -2.67
N ALA A 46 9.71 17.23 -3.89
CA ALA A 46 9.62 18.20 -4.98
C ALA A 46 8.45 17.86 -5.90
N LEU A 47 7.43 18.74 -5.94
CA LEU A 47 6.44 18.77 -7.00
C LEU A 47 7.00 19.57 -8.17
N VAL A 48 7.60 18.87 -9.13
CA VAL A 48 8.16 19.48 -10.34
C VAL A 48 7.10 19.54 -11.43
N LEU A 49 6.82 20.75 -11.88
CA LEU A 49 5.85 21.06 -12.93
C LEU A 49 6.58 21.45 -14.20
N ARG A 50 5.96 21.17 -15.35
CA ARG A 50 6.36 21.72 -16.65
C ARG A 50 5.14 21.96 -17.51
N ILE A 51 5.33 22.65 -18.62
CA ILE A 51 4.29 22.81 -19.63
C ILE A 51 4.81 22.20 -20.93
N ARG A 52 4.10 21.20 -21.46
CA ARG A 52 4.47 20.61 -22.76
C ARG A 52 3.81 21.43 -23.88
N PRO A 53 4.57 21.95 -24.85
CA PRO A 53 3.98 22.64 -25.99
C PRO A 53 3.13 21.68 -26.84
N THR A 54 2.01 22.19 -27.34
CA THR A 54 1.21 21.51 -28.37
C THR A 54 1.89 21.60 -29.74
N TYR A 55 1.54 20.70 -30.65
CA TYR A 55 2.16 20.63 -31.98
C TYR A 55 2.01 21.95 -32.76
N SER A 56 0.85 22.60 -32.69
CA SER A 56 0.56 23.85 -33.39
C SER A 56 1.28 25.07 -32.83
N HIS A 57 1.68 25.04 -31.56
CA HIS A 57 2.30 26.17 -30.87
C HIS A 57 3.70 25.81 -30.37
N ARG A 58 4.49 25.02 -31.10
CA ARG A 58 5.86 24.71 -30.66
C ARG A 58 6.78 25.92 -30.86
N PRO A 59 7.58 26.33 -29.85
CA PRO A 59 8.52 27.43 -30.02
C PRO A 59 9.71 27.02 -30.90
N ASP A 60 10.27 28.00 -31.62
CA ASP A 60 11.49 27.81 -32.39
C ASP A 60 12.69 27.57 -31.47
N ARG A 61 13.47 26.51 -31.74
CA ARG A 61 14.62 26.10 -30.91
C ARG A 61 15.76 27.11 -30.85
N LEU A 62 15.73 28.14 -31.68
CA LEU A 62 16.81 29.13 -31.84
C LEU A 62 16.72 30.28 -30.83
N SER A 63 15.61 30.43 -30.12
CA SER A 63 15.40 31.47 -29.09
C SER A 63 14.91 30.82 -27.78
N PRO A 64 15.80 30.14 -27.03
CA PRO A 64 15.44 29.57 -25.74
C PRO A 64 14.97 30.69 -24.80
N PHE A 65 13.90 30.41 -24.06
CA PHE A 65 13.46 31.31 -23.01
C PHE A 65 14.59 31.42 -21.97
N GLN A 66 15.16 32.62 -21.86
CA GLN A 66 16.08 32.95 -20.78
C GLN A 66 15.27 33.60 -19.66
N ASN A 67 15.24 32.93 -18.51
CA ASN A 67 14.63 33.50 -17.34
C ASN A 67 15.59 34.52 -16.72
N ASP A 68 15.11 35.73 -16.46
CA ASP A 68 15.87 36.70 -15.68
C ASP A 68 15.72 36.36 -14.20
N ASN A 69 16.66 35.60 -13.66
CA ASN A 69 16.65 35.20 -12.25
C ASN A 69 16.71 36.38 -11.27
N ALA A 70 17.15 37.56 -11.72
CA ALA A 70 17.16 38.77 -10.89
C ALA A 70 15.77 39.40 -10.76
N ALA A 71 14.84 39.10 -11.68
CA ALA A 71 13.48 39.60 -11.62
C ALA A 71 12.69 38.93 -10.49
N PRO A 72 11.69 39.62 -9.89
CA PRO A 72 10.79 39.00 -8.92
C PRO A 72 10.08 37.76 -9.51
N VAL A 73 9.89 36.71 -8.70
CA VAL A 73 9.27 35.44 -9.15
C VAL A 73 7.90 35.67 -9.82
N LYS A 74 7.08 36.59 -9.31
CA LYS A 74 5.80 36.98 -9.93
C LYS A 74 5.97 37.47 -11.37
N GLN A 75 7.01 38.27 -11.63
CA GLN A 75 7.32 38.75 -12.97
C GLN A 75 7.86 37.62 -13.85
N GLN A 76 8.70 36.74 -13.32
CA GLN A 76 9.19 35.56 -14.04
C GLN A 76 8.03 34.66 -14.48
N LEU A 77 7.09 34.37 -13.58
CA LEU A 77 5.88 33.61 -13.88
C LEU A 77 5.03 34.30 -14.95
N HIS A 78 4.76 35.61 -14.81
CA HIS A 78 3.97 36.34 -15.80
C HIS A 78 4.63 36.31 -17.19
N THR A 79 5.94 36.55 -17.26
CA THR A 79 6.70 36.49 -18.52
C THR A 79 6.65 35.08 -19.12
N PHE A 80 6.83 34.03 -18.30
CA PHE A 80 6.74 32.65 -18.76
C PHE A 80 5.36 32.30 -19.32
N PHE A 81 4.29 32.58 -18.56
CA PHE A 81 2.90 32.30 -18.98
C PHE A 81 2.38 33.23 -20.08
N SER A 82 3.06 34.34 -20.38
CA SER A 82 2.75 35.19 -21.54
C SER A 82 3.13 34.55 -22.89
N GLN A 83 3.98 33.52 -22.88
CA GLN A 83 4.44 32.87 -24.11
C GLN A 83 3.30 32.08 -24.77
N SER A 84 3.16 32.23 -26.09
CA SER A 84 2.06 31.58 -26.86
C SER A 84 2.03 30.05 -26.69
N TRP A 85 3.21 29.41 -26.67
CA TRP A 85 3.32 27.96 -26.50
C TRP A 85 2.98 27.47 -25.08
N VAL A 86 3.13 28.34 -24.09
CA VAL A 86 2.76 28.07 -22.70
C VAL A 86 1.25 28.20 -22.52
N GLN A 87 0.65 29.24 -23.10
CA GLN A 87 -0.80 29.46 -23.04
C GLN A 87 -1.60 28.31 -23.66
N HIS A 88 -1.07 27.68 -24.71
CA HIS A 88 -1.71 26.55 -25.39
C HIS A 88 -1.05 25.22 -25.07
N GLY A 89 -0.17 25.18 -24.07
CA GLY A 89 0.54 23.98 -23.64
C GLY A 89 -0.26 23.15 -22.65
N ASP A 90 0.16 21.90 -22.47
CA ASP A 90 -0.43 20.98 -21.50
C ASP A 90 0.46 20.91 -20.24
N PRO A 91 -0.02 21.37 -19.08
CA PRO A 91 0.74 21.27 -17.84
C PRO A 91 0.90 19.83 -17.37
N GLU A 92 2.10 19.47 -16.91
CA GLU A 92 2.41 18.15 -16.38
C GLU A 92 3.16 18.19 -15.05
N ALA A 93 3.02 17.12 -14.27
CA ALA A 93 3.80 16.88 -13.06
C ALA A 93 4.72 15.65 -13.23
N LEU A 94 5.92 15.73 -12.64
CA LEU A 94 6.88 14.64 -12.59
C LEU A 94 6.58 13.69 -11.44
N PHE A 95 6.52 12.39 -11.74
CA PHE A 95 6.43 11.32 -10.76
C PHE A 95 7.55 10.31 -10.92
N ILE A 96 8.00 9.72 -9.82
CA ILE A 96 8.90 8.58 -9.79
C ILE A 96 8.13 7.32 -9.42
N LYS A 97 8.54 6.20 -10.02
CA LYS A 97 8.22 4.86 -9.54
C LYS A 97 9.42 4.35 -8.77
N ARG A 98 9.22 4.10 -7.48
CA ARG A 98 10.28 3.60 -6.60
C ARG A 98 10.78 2.23 -7.05
N SER A 99 12.08 2.00 -6.92
CA SER A 99 12.72 0.71 -7.23
C SER A 99 12.21 -0.39 -6.29
N SER A 100 12.36 -1.65 -6.71
CA SER A 100 11.97 -2.79 -5.87
C SER A 100 13.14 -3.25 -5.01
N ARG A 101 13.07 -3.00 -3.71
CA ARG A 101 14.06 -3.46 -2.72
C ARG A 101 13.48 -4.57 -1.85
N VAL A 102 14.27 -5.59 -1.53
CA VAL A 102 13.83 -6.69 -0.66
C VAL A 102 13.60 -6.13 0.75
N GLY A 103 12.36 -6.21 1.25
CA GLY A 103 11.99 -5.67 2.55
C GLY A 103 11.48 -4.23 2.52
N ASP A 104 11.57 -3.51 1.39
CA ASP A 104 10.91 -2.21 1.25
C ASP A 104 9.42 -2.40 0.97
N ARG A 105 8.61 -1.81 1.84
CA ARG A 105 7.15 -1.84 1.78
C ARG A 105 6.57 -0.88 0.75
N TRP A 106 7.36 0.08 0.28
CA TRP A 106 6.99 1.07 -0.74
C TRP A 106 7.50 0.67 -2.13
N THR A 107 7.86 -0.61 -2.29
CA THR A 107 8.35 -1.18 -3.54
C THR A 107 7.37 -0.89 -4.68
N GLY A 108 7.84 -0.15 -5.70
CA GLY A 108 7.06 0.15 -6.90
C GLY A 108 5.96 1.20 -6.71
N HIS A 109 5.89 1.88 -5.58
CA HIS A 109 4.93 2.97 -5.36
C HIS A 109 5.27 4.19 -6.20
N ILE A 110 4.22 4.91 -6.61
CA ILE A 110 4.36 6.20 -7.26
C ILE A 110 4.51 7.30 -6.21
N ALA A 111 5.55 8.11 -6.35
CA ALA A 111 5.89 9.20 -5.45
C ALA A 111 6.34 10.44 -6.23
N LEU A 112 6.40 11.56 -5.53
CA LEU A 112 7.20 12.70 -5.94
C LEU A 112 8.68 12.41 -5.62
N PRO A 113 9.64 12.94 -6.39
CA PRO A 113 11.04 12.93 -6.00
C PRO A 113 11.21 13.54 -4.60
N GLY A 114 12.04 12.92 -3.77
CA GLY A 114 12.26 13.41 -2.42
C GLY A 114 12.59 12.34 -1.39
N GLY A 115 13.08 12.80 -0.25
CA GLY A 115 13.57 11.92 0.80
C GLY A 115 13.70 12.62 2.14
N LYS A 116 14.55 12.05 2.99
CA LYS A 116 14.69 12.49 4.37
C LYS A 116 15.63 13.70 4.40
N ARG A 117 15.31 14.69 5.23
CA ARG A 117 16.25 15.79 5.50
C ARG A 117 17.47 15.28 6.24
N ASP A 118 18.63 15.67 5.75
CA ASP A 118 19.92 15.41 6.35
C ASP A 118 20.39 16.59 7.23
N PRO A 119 21.23 16.33 8.24
CA PRO A 119 21.75 17.39 9.13
C PRO A 119 22.47 18.52 8.39
N GLU A 120 23.05 18.22 7.23
CA GLU A 120 23.80 19.14 6.38
C GLU A 120 22.89 20.05 5.53
N ASP A 121 21.61 19.68 5.36
CA ASP A 121 20.64 20.47 4.59
C ASP A 121 20.28 21.77 5.35
N VAL A 122 20.53 22.92 4.72
CA VAL A 122 20.28 24.26 5.28
C VAL A 122 18.82 24.42 5.73
N ASP A 123 17.88 24.04 4.88
CA ASP A 123 16.45 24.07 5.13
C ASP A 123 15.75 22.83 4.54
N ASP A 124 14.45 22.69 4.79
CA ASP A 124 13.66 21.57 4.25
C ASP A 124 13.56 21.64 2.71
N ARG A 125 13.67 22.82 2.10
CA ARG A 125 13.67 22.99 0.64
C ARG A 125 14.97 22.45 0.02
N ALA A 126 16.12 22.71 0.64
CA ALA A 126 17.42 22.20 0.21
C ALA A 126 17.42 20.67 0.16
N ALA A 127 16.76 20.02 1.13
CA ALA A 127 16.56 18.57 1.10
C ALA A 127 15.75 18.12 -0.14
N ALA A 128 14.67 18.82 -0.51
CA ALA A 128 13.91 18.47 -1.72
C ALA A 128 14.73 18.63 -3.01
N ILE A 129 15.57 19.67 -3.08
CA ILE A 129 16.47 19.94 -4.21
C ILE A 129 17.55 18.87 -4.32
N ARG A 130 18.22 18.56 -3.21
CA ARG A 130 19.25 17.52 -3.14
C ARG A 130 18.68 16.16 -3.57
N GLU A 131 17.55 15.76 -2.99
CA GLU A 131 16.93 14.46 -3.29
C GLU A 131 16.45 14.38 -4.74
N ALA A 132 15.90 15.46 -5.32
CA ALA A 132 15.56 15.48 -6.74
C ALA A 132 16.81 15.34 -7.65
N SER A 133 17.92 15.95 -7.27
CA SER A 133 19.19 15.79 -7.97
C SER A 133 19.72 14.35 -7.85
N GLU A 134 19.71 13.78 -6.65
CA GLU A 134 20.21 12.43 -6.39
C GLU A 134 19.36 11.32 -7.03
N GLU A 135 18.03 11.42 -6.98
CA GLU A 135 17.12 10.37 -7.46
C GLU A 135 16.92 10.40 -8.99
N VAL A 136 16.80 11.60 -9.57
CA VAL A 136 16.44 11.77 -11.00
C VAL A 136 17.41 12.63 -11.80
N GLY A 137 18.51 13.11 -11.21
CA GLY A 137 19.51 13.92 -11.90
C GLY A 137 19.04 15.33 -12.25
N LEU A 138 17.95 15.80 -11.66
CA LEU A 138 17.35 17.10 -12.00
C LEU A 138 17.84 18.17 -11.02
N ASP A 139 18.65 19.10 -11.51
CA ASP A 139 19.08 20.26 -10.75
C ASP A 139 18.02 21.36 -10.77
N LEU A 140 17.35 21.54 -9.63
CA LEU A 140 16.28 22.52 -9.43
C LEU A 140 16.80 23.93 -9.08
N THR A 141 18.13 24.14 -9.08
CA THR A 141 18.77 25.44 -8.82
C THR A 141 19.18 26.18 -10.10
N THR A 142 19.04 25.55 -11.26
CA THR A 142 19.40 26.11 -12.57
C THR A 142 18.42 27.21 -13.01
N ASP A 143 18.87 28.16 -13.83
CA ASP A 143 18.09 29.25 -14.44
C ASP A 143 16.82 28.78 -15.19
N GLY A 144 16.80 27.51 -15.63
CA GLY A 144 15.64 26.86 -16.25
C GLY A 144 14.54 26.42 -15.29
N CYS A 145 14.62 26.79 -14.00
CA CYS A 145 13.72 26.37 -12.94
C CYS A 145 13.32 27.56 -12.05
N ILE A 146 12.03 27.71 -11.80
CA ILE A 146 11.47 28.71 -10.88
C ILE A 146 10.99 27.98 -9.62
N TYR A 147 11.54 28.36 -8.46
CA TYR A 147 10.96 27.98 -7.17
C TYR A 147 9.73 28.83 -6.89
N VAL A 148 8.57 28.19 -6.74
CA VAL A 148 7.28 28.89 -6.56
C VAL A 148 6.97 29.09 -5.08
N GLY A 149 6.98 28.02 -4.29
CA GLY A 149 6.58 28.06 -2.89
C GLY A 149 6.45 26.68 -2.26
N ASN A 150 5.98 26.62 -1.02
CA ASN A 150 5.68 25.39 -0.29
C ASN A 150 4.18 25.06 -0.36
N LEU A 151 3.85 23.78 -0.24
CA LEU A 151 2.48 23.29 0.00
C LEU A 151 2.32 22.95 1.49
N PRO A 152 1.09 22.71 2.00
CA PRO A 152 0.86 22.43 3.41
C PRO A 152 1.75 21.29 3.96
N GLU A 153 2.60 21.64 4.94
CA GLU A 153 3.38 20.69 5.71
C GLU A 153 2.46 19.81 6.56
N ARG A 154 2.80 18.53 6.71
CA ARG A 154 1.95 17.57 7.43
C ARG A 154 2.75 16.63 8.31
N VAL A 155 2.26 16.44 9.53
CA VAL A 155 2.79 15.43 10.43
C VAL A 155 2.37 14.06 9.91
N VAL A 156 3.34 13.24 9.52
CA VAL A 156 3.10 11.88 9.10
C VAL A 156 3.04 10.95 10.31
N THR A 157 1.94 10.23 10.47
CA THR A 157 1.74 9.32 11.60
C THR A 157 1.82 7.85 11.21
N SER A 158 1.97 6.98 12.20
CA SER A 158 1.75 5.55 12.01
C SER A 158 0.34 5.27 11.47
N SER A 159 0.16 4.10 10.87
CA SER A 159 -1.08 3.70 10.17
C SER A 159 -2.41 3.84 10.93
N TRP A 160 -2.36 4.08 12.25
CA TRP A 160 -3.53 4.29 13.11
C TRP A 160 -3.56 5.65 13.82
N GLY A 161 -2.70 6.59 13.42
CA GLY A 161 -2.71 7.97 13.93
C GLY A 161 -2.18 8.14 15.36
N SER A 162 -1.47 7.14 15.90
CA SER A 162 -1.07 7.11 17.31
C SER A 162 0.34 7.65 17.56
N ILE A 163 1.25 7.54 16.60
CA ILE A 163 2.66 7.91 16.78
C ILE A 163 3.10 8.80 15.61
N PRO A 164 3.67 9.99 15.85
CA PRO A 164 4.23 10.84 14.79
C PRO A 164 5.58 10.27 14.36
N LEU A 165 5.77 10.10 13.05
CA LEU A 165 6.93 9.44 12.47
C LEU A 165 7.88 10.41 11.77
N MET A 166 7.33 11.42 11.08
CA MET A 166 8.08 12.52 10.45
C MET A 166 7.16 13.71 10.17
N VAL A 167 7.72 14.87 9.84
CA VAL A 167 6.98 15.95 9.14
C VAL A 167 7.34 15.90 7.65
N LEU A 168 6.33 15.92 6.79
CA LEU A 168 6.49 15.91 5.33
C LEU A 168 6.28 17.32 4.76
N CYS A 169 7.26 17.78 4.00
CA CYS A 169 7.39 19.16 3.53
C CYS A 169 7.41 19.20 1.98
N PRO A 170 6.25 19.44 1.34
CA PRO A 170 6.16 19.53 -0.12
C PRO A 170 6.52 20.93 -0.66
N TYR A 171 7.31 20.98 -1.72
CA TYR A 171 7.74 22.22 -2.41
C TYR A 171 7.44 22.17 -3.90
N VAL A 172 7.08 23.31 -4.50
CA VAL A 172 6.67 23.41 -5.91
C VAL A 172 7.74 24.12 -6.74
N PHE A 173 8.11 23.48 -7.84
CA PHE A 173 9.10 23.97 -8.80
C PHE A 173 8.50 23.94 -10.21
N LEU A 174 8.80 24.96 -11.02
CA LEU A 174 8.33 25.08 -12.40
C LEU A 174 9.52 25.10 -13.35
N LEU A 175 9.59 24.13 -14.26
CA LEU A 175 10.56 24.12 -15.34
C LEU A 175 10.08 25.04 -16.47
N THR A 176 10.98 25.91 -16.93
CA THR A 176 10.68 26.95 -17.93
C THR A 176 11.11 26.57 -19.35
N SER A 177 11.79 25.43 -19.51
CA SER A 177 12.21 24.91 -20.81
C SER A 177 11.08 24.20 -21.54
N CYS A 178 11.03 24.34 -22.87
CA CYS A 178 10.02 23.70 -23.72
C CYS A 178 10.34 22.24 -24.06
N ASP A 179 11.62 21.85 -23.99
CA ASP A 179 12.08 20.48 -24.20
C ASP A 179 12.15 19.71 -22.86
N SER A 180 12.03 18.38 -22.92
CA SER A 180 12.12 17.53 -21.73
C SER A 180 13.53 17.59 -21.13
N PRO A 181 13.67 17.74 -19.80
CA PRO A 181 14.99 17.71 -19.17
C PRO A 181 15.63 16.33 -19.33
N ALA A 182 16.96 16.30 -19.49
CA ALA A 182 17.70 15.05 -19.41
C ALA A 182 17.67 14.56 -17.95
N LEU A 183 17.04 13.40 -17.72
CA LEU A 183 16.92 12.81 -16.38
C LEU A 183 17.89 11.63 -16.24
N GLU A 184 18.64 11.61 -15.14
CA GLU A 184 19.58 10.53 -14.79
C GLU A 184 19.06 9.76 -13.58
N LEU A 185 18.46 8.59 -13.84
CA LEU A 185 17.76 7.84 -12.80
C LEU A 185 18.72 6.99 -11.96
N GLN A 186 18.74 7.22 -10.64
CA GLN A 186 19.51 6.41 -9.71
C GLN A 186 18.90 4.99 -9.61
N PRO A 187 19.58 3.93 -10.06
CA PRO A 187 18.99 2.59 -10.19
C PRO A 187 18.57 1.96 -8.86
N ALA A 188 19.21 2.37 -7.78
CA ALA A 188 18.92 1.88 -6.45
C ALA A 188 17.58 2.42 -5.93
N GLU A 189 17.11 3.58 -6.38
CA GLU A 189 15.98 4.31 -5.78
C GLU A 189 14.81 4.46 -6.74
N VAL A 190 15.11 4.71 -8.01
CA VAL A 190 14.11 4.97 -9.03
C VAL A 190 14.11 3.88 -10.09
N ALA A 191 12.95 3.24 -10.29
CA ALA A 191 12.74 2.31 -11.39
C ALA A 191 12.41 3.02 -12.70
N SER A 192 11.58 4.07 -12.64
CA SER A 192 11.19 4.88 -13.78
C SER A 192 10.65 6.23 -13.35
N THR A 193 10.71 7.22 -14.24
CA THR A 193 10.01 8.50 -14.11
C THR A 193 8.86 8.60 -15.11
N HIS A 194 7.87 9.41 -14.76
CA HIS A 194 6.62 9.52 -15.48
C HIS A 194 6.16 10.98 -15.44
N TRP A 195 6.06 11.62 -16.60
CA TRP A 195 5.40 12.92 -16.73
C TRP A 195 3.92 12.71 -17.02
N VAL A 196 3.06 13.29 -16.18
CA VAL A 196 1.61 13.09 -16.26
C VAL A 196 0.91 14.44 -16.37
N SER A 197 0.04 14.58 -17.36
CA SER A 197 -0.79 15.77 -17.54
C SER A 197 -1.71 16.02 -16.34
N LEU A 198 -1.83 17.29 -15.94
CA LEU A 198 -2.75 17.73 -14.90
C LEU A 198 -4.21 17.44 -15.30
N SER A 199 -4.54 17.46 -16.60
CA SER A 199 -5.88 17.08 -17.09
C SER A 199 -6.23 15.62 -16.73
N VAL A 200 -5.26 14.71 -16.83
CA VAL A 200 -5.41 13.29 -16.45
C VAL A 200 -5.63 13.16 -14.95
N LEU A 201 -4.91 13.95 -14.14
CA LEU A 201 -5.04 13.97 -12.68
C LEU A 201 -6.38 14.53 -12.22
N LEU A 202 -6.93 15.51 -12.95
CA LEU A 202 -8.22 16.14 -12.66
C LEU A 202 -9.39 15.30 -13.17
N SER A 203 -9.20 14.49 -14.22
CA SER A 203 -10.27 13.74 -14.86
C SER A 203 -10.97 12.73 -13.92
N PRO A 204 -12.33 12.71 -13.90
CA PRO A 204 -13.08 11.69 -13.18
C PRO A 204 -12.85 10.25 -13.70
N SER A 205 -12.51 10.09 -14.99
CA SER A 205 -12.30 8.76 -15.59
C SER A 205 -11.01 8.08 -15.11
N SER A 206 -10.05 8.86 -14.62
CA SER A 206 -8.78 8.35 -14.08
C SER A 206 -8.90 7.89 -12.63
N ARG A 207 -10.05 8.09 -11.98
CA ARG A 207 -10.27 7.76 -10.57
C ARG A 207 -10.44 6.25 -10.42
N THR A 208 -9.69 5.67 -9.50
CA THR A 208 -9.70 4.25 -9.20
C THR A 208 -9.46 4.01 -7.71
N VAL A 209 -9.30 2.75 -7.31
CA VAL A 209 -9.02 2.36 -5.94
C VAL A 209 -7.82 1.42 -5.88
N GLU A 210 -6.96 1.63 -4.89
CA GLU A 210 -5.91 0.68 -4.54
C GLU A 210 -6.35 -0.19 -3.37
N ASN A 211 -6.20 -1.51 -3.54
CA ASN A 211 -6.57 -2.48 -2.51
C ASN A 211 -5.34 -2.85 -1.66
N VAL A 212 -5.36 -2.44 -0.40
CA VAL A 212 -4.28 -2.72 0.56
C VAL A 212 -4.77 -3.70 1.60
N ASP A 213 -3.95 -4.70 1.87
CA ASP A 213 -4.19 -5.66 2.93
C ASP A 213 -3.77 -5.11 4.29
N MET A 214 -4.76 -4.82 5.13
CA MET A 214 -4.56 -4.27 6.47
C MET A 214 -4.31 -5.36 7.53
N SER A 215 -4.53 -6.64 7.23
CA SER A 215 -4.39 -7.73 8.20
C SER A 215 -2.96 -7.87 8.74
N GLN A 216 -1.97 -7.64 7.87
CA GLN A 216 -0.55 -7.66 8.25
C GLN A 216 -0.20 -6.58 9.28
N ARG A 217 -0.98 -5.49 9.32
CA ARG A 217 -0.80 -4.38 10.27
C ARG A 217 -1.52 -4.59 11.60
N LEU A 218 -2.50 -5.51 11.64
CA LEU A 218 -3.23 -5.90 12.85
C LEU A 218 -2.57 -7.09 13.57
N ALA A 219 -1.92 -7.97 12.80
CA ALA A 219 -1.31 -9.22 13.27
C ALA A 219 -0.06 -9.04 14.16
N SER A 220 0.41 -7.81 14.40
CA SER A 220 1.49 -7.56 15.36
C SER A 220 1.08 -7.88 16.81
N THR A 221 -0.22 -7.99 17.09
CA THR A 221 -0.74 -8.16 18.47
C THR A 221 -1.15 -9.60 18.81
N GLY A 222 -1.29 -10.49 17.82
CA GLY A 222 -1.69 -11.89 18.07
C GLY A 222 -1.04 -12.81 17.04
N GLY A 223 -0.40 -13.89 17.50
CA GLY A 223 0.48 -14.76 16.70
C GLY A 223 -0.09 -15.31 15.37
N LEU A 224 0.69 -16.14 14.68
CA LEU A 224 0.43 -16.63 13.30
C LEU A 224 -1.03 -17.01 12.98
N MET A 225 -1.74 -17.68 13.89
CA MET A 225 -3.14 -18.10 13.68
C MET A 225 -4.14 -16.94 13.75
N ALA A 226 -3.92 -15.96 14.63
CA ALA A 226 -4.73 -14.75 14.67
C ALA A 226 -4.46 -13.88 13.42
N GLY A 227 -3.22 -13.86 12.93
CA GLY A 227 -2.86 -13.23 11.66
C GLY A 227 -3.59 -13.82 10.46
N LEU A 228 -3.65 -15.16 10.35
CA LEU A 228 -4.38 -15.84 9.27
C LEU A 228 -5.90 -15.66 9.37
N ALA A 229 -6.47 -15.72 10.58
CA ALA A 229 -7.89 -15.46 10.79
C ALA A 229 -8.27 -14.00 10.48
N SER A 230 -7.47 -13.03 10.93
CA SER A 230 -7.70 -11.62 10.64
C SER A 230 -7.66 -11.31 9.14
N ARG A 231 -6.78 -11.98 8.38
CA ARG A 231 -6.70 -11.91 6.91
C ARG A 231 -7.94 -12.46 6.20
N ALA A 232 -8.47 -13.59 6.66
CA ALA A 232 -9.67 -14.18 6.07
C ALA A 232 -10.94 -13.37 6.39
N ILE A 233 -10.98 -12.71 7.56
CA ILE A 233 -12.18 -12.04 8.06
C ILE A 233 -12.30 -10.61 7.51
N MET A 234 -11.21 -9.83 7.50
CA MET A 234 -11.30 -8.38 7.31
C MET A 234 -11.31 -7.93 5.84
N GLY A 235 -10.86 -8.80 4.93
CA GLY A 235 -10.73 -8.48 3.52
C GLY A 235 -9.70 -7.38 3.25
N TRP A 236 -9.83 -6.72 2.11
CA TRP A 236 -8.93 -5.66 1.67
C TRP A 236 -9.55 -4.30 1.97
N MET A 237 -8.70 -3.33 2.30
CA MET A 237 -9.09 -1.94 2.44
C MET A 237 -8.79 -1.21 1.12
N GLN A 238 -9.81 -0.53 0.60
CA GLN A 238 -9.76 0.22 -0.65
C GLN A 238 -9.44 1.68 -0.34
N PHE A 239 -8.42 2.21 -0.98
CA PHE A 239 -8.00 3.61 -0.87
C PHE A 239 -8.22 4.33 -2.19
N SER A 240 -8.54 5.62 -2.11
CA SER A 240 -8.63 6.47 -3.30
C SER A 240 -7.30 6.45 -4.04
N ALA A 241 -7.36 6.28 -5.35
CA ALA A 241 -6.21 6.24 -6.24
C ALA A 241 -6.53 6.96 -7.56
N ILE A 242 -5.50 7.42 -8.25
CA ILE A 242 -5.58 7.90 -9.62
C ILE A 242 -4.74 6.97 -10.48
N GLN A 243 -5.33 6.44 -11.55
CA GLN A 243 -4.58 5.74 -12.58
C GLN A 243 -3.86 6.76 -13.45
N LEU A 244 -2.54 6.67 -13.47
CA LEU A 244 -1.70 7.57 -14.26
C LEU A 244 -1.54 7.03 -15.67
N ASN A 245 -1.80 7.90 -16.64
CA ASN A 245 -1.47 7.70 -18.05
C ASN A 245 -0.39 8.73 -18.39
N PRO A 246 0.91 8.39 -18.24
CA PRO A 246 1.98 9.34 -18.48
C PRO A 246 2.15 9.58 -19.97
N THR A 247 2.43 10.83 -20.32
CA THR A 247 2.75 11.20 -21.70
C THR A 247 4.19 10.85 -22.05
N GLU A 248 5.08 10.90 -21.05
CA GLU A 248 6.48 10.52 -21.19
C GLU A 248 6.90 9.64 -20.02
N THR A 249 7.62 8.55 -20.33
CA THR A 249 8.14 7.63 -19.33
C THR A 249 9.59 7.31 -19.63
N LEU A 250 10.47 7.49 -18.65
CA LEU A 250 11.86 7.07 -18.72
C LEU A 250 12.08 5.89 -17.76
N HIS A 251 12.65 4.81 -18.26
CA HIS A 251 12.96 3.63 -17.46
C HIS A 251 14.45 3.57 -17.13
N CYS A 252 14.78 3.21 -15.89
CA CYS A 252 16.16 2.94 -15.52
C CYS A 252 16.66 1.68 -16.23
N SER A 253 17.72 1.81 -17.03
CA SER A 253 18.27 0.73 -17.89
C SER A 253 18.67 -0.52 -17.10
N GLN A 254 19.25 -0.36 -15.91
CA GLN A 254 19.66 -1.48 -15.05
C GLN A 254 18.44 -2.23 -14.49
N ASN A 255 17.39 -1.51 -14.11
CA ASN A 255 16.15 -2.09 -13.59
C ASN A 255 15.35 -2.78 -14.70
N LEU A 256 15.37 -2.26 -15.93
CA LEU A 256 14.77 -2.89 -17.09
C LEU A 256 15.41 -4.26 -17.39
N LYS A 257 16.75 -4.34 -17.40
CA LYS A 257 17.49 -5.60 -17.59
C LYS A 257 17.18 -6.62 -16.48
N ARG A 258 17.05 -6.18 -15.22
CA ARG A 258 16.64 -7.04 -14.09
C ARG A 258 15.20 -7.55 -14.28
N SER A 259 14.29 -6.70 -14.73
CA SER A 259 12.88 -7.06 -14.99
C SER A 259 12.77 -8.12 -16.10
N LEU A 260 13.46 -7.91 -17.22
CA LEU A 260 13.47 -8.87 -18.35
C LEU A 260 14.02 -10.24 -17.94
N LYS A 261 15.12 -10.28 -17.17
CA LYS A 261 15.66 -11.53 -16.61
C LYS A 261 14.65 -12.22 -15.68
N ARG A 262 13.90 -11.45 -14.88
CA ARG A 262 12.89 -12.00 -13.97
C ARG A 262 11.65 -12.53 -14.70
N ALA A 263 11.22 -11.88 -15.78
CA ALA A 263 10.12 -12.33 -16.62
C ALA A 263 10.41 -13.69 -17.28
N GLN A 264 11.68 -13.97 -17.60
CA GLN A 264 12.11 -15.28 -18.13
C GLN A 264 12.12 -16.40 -17.06
N VAL A 265 12.15 -16.07 -15.77
CA VAL A 265 12.32 -17.03 -14.65
C VAL A 265 11.04 -17.16 -13.81
N THR A 266 9.86 -16.86 -14.35
CA THR A 266 8.60 -17.08 -13.61
C THR A 266 8.33 -18.58 -13.45
N THR A 267 8.74 -19.11 -12.31
CA THR A 267 8.50 -20.50 -11.92
C THR A 267 7.01 -20.69 -11.61
N TRP A 268 6.47 -21.89 -11.91
CA TRP A 268 5.07 -22.28 -11.68
C TRP A 268 4.54 -21.91 -10.27
N PHE A 269 5.40 -21.93 -9.25
CA PHE A 269 5.07 -21.57 -7.87
C PHE A 269 4.70 -20.08 -7.70
N GLN A 270 5.34 -19.17 -8.46
CA GLN A 270 4.99 -17.76 -8.46
C GLN A 270 3.65 -17.51 -9.15
N ARG A 271 3.35 -18.24 -10.24
CA ARG A 271 2.03 -18.24 -10.90
C ARG A 271 0.91 -18.71 -9.96
N TRP A 272 1.17 -19.74 -9.16
CA TRP A 272 0.20 -20.24 -8.19
C TRP A 272 0.01 -19.28 -7.00
N LYS A 273 1.09 -18.64 -6.52
CA LYS A 273 1.02 -17.61 -5.47
C LYS A 273 0.25 -16.36 -5.94
N SER A 274 0.41 -15.93 -7.19
CA SER A 274 -0.39 -14.83 -7.76
C SER A 274 -1.86 -15.18 -7.88
N TRP A 275 -2.18 -16.43 -8.24
CA TRP A 275 -3.55 -16.95 -8.30
C TRP A 275 -4.23 -16.95 -6.92
N LEU A 276 -3.52 -17.38 -5.86
CA LEU A 276 -4.01 -17.32 -4.47
C LEU A 276 -4.16 -15.89 -3.91
N CYS A 277 -3.43 -14.90 -4.43
CA CYS A 277 -3.49 -13.51 -3.96
C CYS A 277 -4.54 -12.65 -4.67
N ASN A 278 -5.37 -13.23 -5.54
CA ASN A 278 -6.42 -12.55 -6.32
C ASN A 278 -5.98 -11.23 -6.96
N LYS A 279 -4.71 -11.16 -7.39
CA LYS A 279 -4.30 -10.16 -8.38
C LYS A 279 -4.78 -10.73 -9.71
N GLN A 280 -5.66 -10.00 -10.40
CA GLN A 280 -6.07 -10.37 -11.75
C GLN A 280 -4.82 -10.75 -12.56
N PRO A 281 -4.86 -11.84 -13.34
CA PRO A 281 -3.75 -12.19 -14.21
C PRO A 281 -3.64 -11.10 -15.28
N HIS A 282 -2.85 -10.06 -15.00
CA HIS A 282 -2.35 -9.20 -16.06
C HIS A 282 -1.58 -10.11 -17.01
N SER A 283 -1.82 -9.91 -18.31
CA SER A 283 -1.07 -10.61 -19.34
C SER A 283 0.43 -10.48 -19.03
N PRO A 284 1.25 -11.54 -19.27
CA PRO A 284 2.67 -11.54 -18.93
C PRO A 284 3.49 -10.43 -19.63
N PHE A 285 2.86 -9.64 -20.49
CA PHE A 285 3.43 -8.53 -21.27
C PHE A 285 2.94 -7.14 -20.84
N GLN A 286 1.96 -7.01 -19.94
CA GLN A 286 1.48 -5.70 -19.47
C GLN A 286 2.07 -5.36 -18.10
N ASN A 287 2.80 -4.25 -18.05
CA ASN A 287 3.23 -3.66 -16.78
C ASN A 287 1.99 -3.35 -15.93
N PRO A 288 2.05 -3.56 -14.59
CA PRO A 288 0.95 -3.20 -13.71
C PRO A 288 0.63 -1.71 -13.85
N PRO A 289 -0.66 -1.31 -13.74
CA PRO A 289 -1.07 0.07 -13.89
C PRO A 289 -0.33 0.96 -12.88
N LEU A 290 0.04 2.16 -13.31
CA LEU A 290 0.68 3.15 -12.45
C LEU A 290 -0.41 3.82 -11.62
N LEU A 291 -0.43 3.53 -10.32
CA LEU A 291 -1.44 4.04 -9.40
C LEU A 291 -0.81 5.06 -8.47
N LEU A 292 -1.34 6.28 -8.49
CA LEU A 292 -1.04 7.33 -7.52
C LEU A 292 -2.02 7.25 -6.36
N TRP A 293 -1.52 6.95 -5.17
CA TRP A 293 -2.33 6.82 -3.96
C TRP A 293 -1.49 7.15 -2.71
N GLY A 294 -2.15 7.27 -1.55
CA GLY A 294 -1.46 7.51 -0.27
C GLY A 294 -1.00 8.96 -0.08
N LEU A 295 0.19 9.15 0.52
CA LEU A 295 0.70 10.47 0.90
C LEU A 295 0.87 11.40 -0.30
N THR A 296 1.44 10.88 -1.39
CA THR A 296 1.64 11.61 -2.65
C THR A 296 0.31 12.10 -3.21
N LEU A 297 -0.71 11.24 -3.23
CA LEU A 297 -2.05 11.63 -3.68
C LEU A 297 -2.65 12.71 -2.77
N GLY A 298 -2.39 12.65 -1.46
CA GLY A 298 -2.79 13.70 -0.53
C GLY A 298 -2.15 15.06 -0.86
N ILE A 299 -0.85 15.08 -1.18
CA ILE A 299 -0.15 16.32 -1.58
C ILE A 299 -0.74 16.88 -2.88
N LEU A 300 -0.91 16.00 -3.88
CA LEU A 300 -1.48 16.40 -5.16
C LEU A 300 -2.93 16.85 -5.03
N ALA A 301 -3.73 16.25 -4.15
CA ALA A 301 -5.10 16.69 -3.93
C ALA A 301 -5.15 18.13 -3.41
N ASP A 302 -4.25 18.52 -2.50
CA ASP A 302 -4.17 19.89 -1.99
C ASP A 302 -3.77 20.88 -3.10
N PHE A 303 -2.75 20.53 -3.90
CA PHE A 303 -2.33 21.35 -5.03
C PHE A 303 -3.40 21.48 -6.12
N LEU A 304 -4.06 20.38 -6.49
CA LEU A 304 -5.07 20.37 -7.54
C LEU A 304 -6.36 21.09 -7.13
N ASP A 305 -6.64 21.21 -5.83
CA ASP A 305 -7.79 21.99 -5.32
C ASP A 305 -7.58 23.50 -5.44
N MET A 306 -6.32 23.96 -5.62
CA MET A 306 -5.98 25.35 -5.88
C MET A 306 -6.24 25.78 -7.34
N LEU A 307 -6.62 24.86 -8.24
CA LEU A 307 -6.82 25.12 -9.68
C LEU A 307 -8.31 25.36 -9.98
N PRO A 308 -8.84 26.60 -9.95
CA PRO A 308 -10.23 26.86 -10.35
C PRO A 308 -10.46 26.50 -11.82
N PRO A 309 -11.64 26.01 -12.24
CA PRO A 309 -12.83 25.65 -11.47
C PRO A 309 -12.79 24.22 -10.88
N TYR A 310 -11.65 23.53 -10.97
CA TYR A 310 -11.55 22.13 -10.64
C TYR A 310 -11.49 21.91 -9.13
N THR A 311 -12.47 21.21 -8.56
CA THR A 311 -12.43 20.80 -7.15
C THR A 311 -11.97 19.34 -7.05
N ALA A 312 -10.66 19.13 -6.98
CA ALA A 312 -10.07 17.79 -6.91
C ALA A 312 -10.54 17.00 -5.69
N VAL A 313 -10.88 17.68 -4.60
CA VAL A 313 -11.32 17.06 -3.35
C VAL A 313 -12.71 16.42 -3.49
N GLN A 314 -13.56 16.89 -4.40
CA GLN A 314 -14.87 16.28 -4.64
C GLN A 314 -14.78 14.90 -5.29
N LEU A 315 -13.70 14.65 -6.02
CA LEU A 315 -13.41 13.37 -6.67
C LEU A 315 -12.76 12.36 -5.72
N TRP A 316 -12.49 12.75 -4.47
CA TRP A 316 -11.88 11.90 -3.47
C TRP A 316 -12.90 10.97 -2.80
N ASN A 317 -12.60 9.66 -2.83
CA ASN A 317 -13.41 8.65 -2.16
C ASN A 317 -12.86 8.32 -0.77
N TYR A 318 -13.75 8.28 0.23
CA TYR A 318 -13.38 7.82 1.57
C TYR A 318 -12.92 6.36 1.55
N PRO A 319 -11.83 6.01 2.25
CA PRO A 319 -11.31 4.64 2.26
C PRO A 319 -12.33 3.64 2.81
N ASN A 320 -12.62 2.55 2.11
CA ASN A 320 -13.64 1.56 2.51
C ASN A 320 -13.07 0.14 2.50
N PHE A 321 -13.90 -0.87 2.77
CA PHE A 321 -13.49 -2.27 2.75
C PHE A 321 -14.23 -3.06 1.66
N THR A 322 -13.60 -4.12 1.15
CA THR A 322 -14.21 -5.03 0.17
C THR A 322 -15.44 -5.77 0.70
N PRO A 323 -15.46 -6.31 1.95
CA PRO A 323 -16.63 -6.98 2.48
C PRO A 323 -17.82 -6.02 2.67
N LEU A 324 -18.98 -6.40 2.13
CA LEU A 324 -20.18 -5.56 2.10
C LEU A 324 -20.72 -5.25 3.49
N ASP A 325 -20.64 -6.19 4.41
CA ASP A 325 -21.06 -6.06 5.81
C ASP A 325 -20.19 -5.05 6.57
N LEU A 326 -18.86 -5.16 6.48
CA LEU A 326 -17.95 -4.18 7.06
C LEU A 326 -18.14 -2.79 6.42
N ARG A 327 -18.29 -2.74 5.10
CA ARG A 327 -18.55 -1.49 4.36
C ARG A 327 -19.86 -0.84 4.83
N PHE A 328 -20.91 -1.61 5.09
CA PHE A 328 -22.16 -1.10 5.62
C PHE A 328 -22.00 -0.50 7.03
N ILE A 329 -21.33 -1.22 7.94
CA ILE A 329 -21.08 -0.74 9.32
C ILE A 329 -20.24 0.55 9.30
N VAL A 330 -19.16 0.57 8.51
CA VAL A 330 -18.34 1.78 8.31
C VAL A 330 -19.21 2.90 7.76
N ASN A 331 -20.04 2.60 6.76
CA ASN A 331 -20.86 3.63 6.14
C ASN A 331 -21.85 4.27 7.11
N LEU A 332 -22.50 3.46 7.94
CA LEU A 332 -23.44 3.90 8.96
C LEU A 332 -22.75 4.79 10.01
N LEU A 333 -21.64 4.32 10.59
CA LEU A 333 -20.92 5.02 11.66
C LEU A 333 -20.23 6.30 11.20
N THR A 334 -19.88 6.39 9.92
CA THR A 334 -19.17 7.55 9.35
C THR A 334 -20.07 8.48 8.55
N TYR A 335 -21.36 8.20 8.38
CA TYR A 335 -22.27 9.00 7.55
C TYR A 335 -22.33 10.48 7.98
N LYS A 336 -22.66 10.75 9.26
CA LYS A 336 -22.77 12.12 9.80
C LYS A 336 -21.42 12.85 9.74
N LEU A 337 -20.33 12.16 10.09
CA LEU A 337 -18.97 12.70 10.07
C LEU A 337 -18.57 13.13 8.66
N ARG A 338 -18.74 12.24 7.66
CA ARG A 338 -18.39 12.53 6.26
C ARG A 338 -19.18 13.71 5.71
N LYS A 339 -20.48 13.79 6.05
CA LYS A 339 -21.34 14.92 5.67
C LYS A 339 -20.87 16.23 6.31
N SER A 340 -20.45 16.20 7.58
CA SER A 340 -19.90 17.36 8.28
C SER A 340 -18.56 17.81 7.69
N ASN A 341 -17.62 16.90 7.49
CA ASN A 341 -16.29 17.21 6.96
C ASN A 341 -16.35 17.73 5.52
N MET A 342 -17.22 17.16 4.68
CA MET A 342 -17.42 17.63 3.30
C MET A 342 -17.98 19.07 3.26
N ARG A 343 -18.81 19.46 4.23
CA ARG A 343 -19.27 20.86 4.34
C ARG A 343 -18.12 21.80 4.71
N GLN A 344 -17.24 21.39 5.63
CA GLN A 344 -16.08 22.22 6.02
C GLN A 344 -15.10 22.46 4.87
N VAL A 345 -14.89 21.46 4.00
CA VAL A 345 -14.07 21.65 2.80
C VAL A 345 -14.74 22.60 1.81
N ARG A 346 -16.04 22.44 1.55
CA ARG A 346 -16.76 23.22 0.52
C ARG A 346 -16.93 24.70 0.84
N PHE A 347 -17.09 25.05 2.11
CA PHE A 347 -17.40 26.43 2.52
C PHE A 347 -16.16 27.21 2.99
N GLY A 348 -14.96 26.63 2.90
CA GLY A 348 -13.83 27.11 3.70
C GLY A 348 -14.19 27.11 5.19
N ILE A 349 -13.31 27.57 6.07
CA ILE A 349 -13.66 27.72 7.49
C ILE A 349 -14.63 28.91 7.63
N PRO A 350 -15.89 28.74 8.06
CA PRO A 350 -16.67 29.85 8.58
C PRO A 350 -16.15 30.19 9.98
N PRO A 351 -16.16 31.46 10.43
CA PRO A 351 -15.89 31.77 11.82
C PRO A 351 -16.90 30.99 12.67
N GLN A 352 -16.37 30.36 13.71
CA GLN A 352 -17.02 29.52 14.71
C GLN A 352 -18.50 29.90 14.97
N PRO A 353 -19.44 28.95 15.07
CA PRO A 353 -20.68 29.24 15.78
C PRO A 353 -20.29 29.45 17.25
N ASN A 354 -20.50 30.67 17.75
CA ASN A 354 -20.35 31.00 19.16
C ASN A 354 -20.96 29.92 20.04
N ASN A 355 -20.24 29.61 21.12
CA ASN A 355 -20.76 28.83 22.23
C ASN A 355 -22.11 29.43 22.66
N THR A 356 -23.19 28.68 22.47
CA THR A 356 -24.41 28.85 23.23
C THR A 356 -24.80 27.50 23.82
N ALA A 357 -24.70 27.43 25.15
CA ALA A 357 -25.33 26.49 26.07
C ALA A 357 -24.97 24.99 25.94
N LEU A 358 -24.12 24.51 26.85
CA LEU A 358 -24.56 23.66 27.97
C LEU A 358 -23.38 23.40 28.92
N ASP A 359 -23.70 23.46 30.20
CA ASP A 359 -22.83 23.66 31.34
C ASP A 359 -21.94 22.46 31.71
N GLY A 360 -20.86 22.80 32.42
CA GLY A 360 -20.39 22.13 33.64
C GLY A 360 -20.14 20.62 33.62
N GLU A 361 -18.90 20.23 33.34
CA GLU A 361 -18.06 19.47 34.29
C GLU A 361 -16.68 19.17 33.67
N THR A 362 -15.65 19.39 34.48
CA THR A 362 -14.26 19.06 34.20
C THR A 362 -14.11 17.58 33.89
N ALA A 363 -13.82 17.25 32.63
CA ALA A 363 -13.20 15.98 32.26
C ALA A 363 -11.85 16.28 31.60
N ALA A 364 -10.83 16.47 32.43
CA ALA A 364 -9.45 16.28 32.01
C ALA A 364 -9.32 14.82 31.57
N LEU A 365 -9.37 14.57 30.26
CA LEU A 365 -9.06 13.27 29.71
C LEU A 365 -7.56 13.04 29.92
N PRO A 366 -7.15 11.93 30.56
CA PRO A 366 -5.76 11.68 30.85
C PRO A 366 -4.99 11.58 29.52
N VAL A 367 -3.82 12.20 29.48
CA VAL A 367 -2.77 11.83 28.53
C VAL A 367 -2.53 10.35 28.77
N VAL A 368 -3.04 9.51 27.87
CA VAL A 368 -2.68 8.09 27.88
C VAL A 368 -1.20 8.04 27.51
N GLU A 369 -0.35 7.93 28.52
CA GLU A 369 1.00 7.43 28.34
C GLU A 369 0.87 5.99 27.83
N VAL A 370 1.01 5.83 26.51
CA VAL A 370 1.17 4.52 25.91
C VAL A 370 2.59 4.07 26.23
N GLN A 371 2.67 3.02 27.04
CA GLN A 371 3.90 2.30 27.34
C GLN A 371 4.31 1.53 26.08
N ASP A 372 5.33 2.04 25.38
CA ASP A 372 5.79 1.47 24.11
C ASP A 372 6.80 0.35 24.36
N ASN A 373 6.58 -0.75 23.63
CA ASN A 373 7.59 -1.75 23.33
C ASN A 373 8.12 -1.44 21.92
N ASP A 374 9.45 -1.44 21.81
CA ASP A 374 10.22 -0.88 20.71
C ASP A 374 10.01 -1.57 19.34
N ASP A 375 10.39 -0.84 18.29
CA ASP A 375 10.58 -1.25 16.89
C ASP A 375 9.34 -1.62 16.04
N ARG A 376 8.76 -0.60 15.39
CA ARG A 376 8.28 -0.66 13.97
C ARG A 376 7.86 0.71 13.42
N ASN A 377 8.72 1.29 12.58
CA ASN A 377 8.41 2.49 11.76
C ASN A 377 7.40 2.15 10.64
N ASP A 378 6.12 2.01 11.01
CA ASP A 378 5.04 1.64 10.09
C ASP A 378 4.22 2.88 9.69
N VAL A 379 4.75 3.68 8.77
CA VAL A 379 3.93 4.64 8.01
C VAL A 379 2.92 3.86 7.16
N GLY A 380 1.67 4.30 7.15
CA GLY A 380 0.64 3.70 6.32
C GLY A 380 -0.48 4.71 6.13
N ILE A 381 -0.87 4.89 4.87
CA ILE A 381 -2.08 5.50 4.28
C ILE A 381 -2.95 6.47 5.10
N GLY A 382 -3.31 6.14 6.35
CA GLY A 382 -3.86 7.10 7.31
C GLY A 382 -2.83 8.02 7.96
N GLY A 383 -1.55 7.93 7.55
CA GLY A 383 -0.43 8.73 8.04
C GLY A 383 -0.50 10.21 7.70
N LEU A 384 -1.65 10.74 7.34
CA LEU A 384 -1.90 12.17 7.37
C LEU A 384 -2.33 12.46 8.81
N GLY A 385 -1.42 12.88 9.68
CA GLY A 385 -1.66 13.10 11.10
C GLY A 385 -2.72 14.17 11.32
N VAL A 386 -3.99 13.76 11.34
CA VAL A 386 -5.10 14.71 11.42
C VAL A 386 -5.25 15.22 12.84
N GLY A 387 -4.63 16.37 13.11
CA GLY A 387 -4.99 17.28 14.21
C GLY A 387 -4.93 16.71 15.63
N ARG A 388 -4.06 15.73 15.90
CA ARG A 388 -3.97 15.06 17.21
C ARG A 388 -2.80 15.53 18.10
N TYR A 389 -1.79 16.18 17.51
CA TYR A 389 -0.56 16.55 18.22
C TYR A 389 -0.50 18.02 18.65
N TYR A 390 -1.36 18.86 18.10
CA TYR A 390 -1.50 20.25 18.46
C TYR A 390 -2.79 20.38 19.29
N GLY A 391 -2.68 20.94 20.50
CA GLY A 391 -3.76 20.95 21.50
C GLY A 391 -4.93 21.89 21.12
N PRO A 392 -6.04 21.89 21.89
CA PRO A 392 -7.16 22.83 21.69
C PRO A 392 -6.77 24.31 21.80
N SER A 393 -5.65 24.61 22.47
CA SER A 393 -5.04 25.94 22.59
C SER A 393 -4.11 26.28 21.41
N ASP A 394 -3.58 25.28 20.71
CA ASP A 394 -2.84 25.45 19.44
C ASP A 394 -3.85 25.36 18.29
N LYS A 395 -4.77 26.33 18.27
CA LYS A 395 -5.40 26.71 17.01
C LYS A 395 -4.24 27.10 16.10
N SER A 396 -4.14 26.51 14.90
CA SER A 396 -3.38 27.20 13.85
C SER A 396 -4.02 28.61 13.79
N PRO A 397 -3.25 29.69 14.02
CA PRO A 397 -3.84 31.03 14.08
C PRO A 397 -4.61 31.36 12.80
N ASP A 398 -4.21 30.72 11.70
CA ASP A 398 -4.80 30.88 10.38
C ASP A 398 -5.22 29.52 9.80
N GLY A 399 -6.30 29.52 9.02
CA GLY A 399 -7.08 28.38 8.56
C GLY A 399 -6.43 27.34 7.63
N THR A 400 -5.12 27.07 7.72
CA THR A 400 -4.39 26.23 6.77
C THR A 400 -4.48 24.73 7.07
N ALA A 401 -5.70 24.20 7.16
CA ALA A 401 -5.94 22.76 7.21
C ALA A 401 -6.03 22.22 5.77
N TYR A 402 -5.13 21.30 5.41
CA TYR A 402 -5.13 20.65 4.10
C TYR A 402 -6.41 19.81 3.89
N ALA A 403 -6.97 19.85 2.67
CA ALA A 403 -8.35 19.42 2.42
C ALA A 403 -8.59 17.93 2.71
N VAL A 404 -7.64 17.07 2.34
CA VAL A 404 -7.71 15.63 2.66
C VAL A 404 -7.64 15.37 4.16
N GLY A 405 -6.90 16.20 4.89
CA GLY A 405 -6.83 16.17 6.35
C GLY A 405 -8.18 16.45 6.98
N ILE A 406 -8.84 17.54 6.55
CA ILE A 406 -10.20 17.89 6.99
C ILE A 406 -11.16 16.74 6.70
N MET A 407 -11.11 16.16 5.49
CA MET A 407 -11.95 15.01 5.13
C MET A 407 -11.77 13.83 6.10
N LEU A 408 -10.53 13.43 6.36
CA LEU A 408 -10.23 12.24 7.16
C LEU A 408 -10.26 12.48 8.68
N ARG A 409 -10.56 13.70 9.13
CA ARG A 409 -10.64 14.05 10.55
C ARG A 409 -11.65 13.18 11.30
N GLY A 410 -11.16 12.45 12.30
CA GLY A 410 -11.95 11.51 13.11
C GLY A 410 -12.42 10.25 12.36
N TYR A 411 -12.11 10.10 11.07
CA TYR A 411 -12.60 9.00 10.24
C TYR A 411 -12.08 7.65 10.74
N TYR A 412 -10.76 7.55 10.90
CA TYR A 412 -10.12 6.30 11.31
C TYR A 412 -10.50 5.86 12.73
N GLN A 413 -10.85 6.79 13.63
CA GLN A 413 -11.36 6.45 14.96
C GLN A 413 -12.71 5.73 14.85
N ARG A 414 -13.61 6.20 13.98
CA ARG A 414 -14.89 5.53 13.71
C ARG A 414 -14.70 4.21 12.98
N VAL A 415 -13.75 4.13 12.05
CA VAL A 415 -13.39 2.87 11.38
C VAL A 415 -12.90 1.82 12.37
N ARG A 416 -12.09 2.18 13.38
CA ARG A 416 -11.67 1.25 14.44
C ARG A 416 -12.87 0.65 15.18
N ILE A 417 -13.82 1.50 15.57
CA ILE A 417 -15.05 1.06 16.23
C ILE A 417 -15.85 0.13 15.31
N ALA A 418 -15.98 0.48 14.02
CA ALA A 418 -16.64 -0.34 13.01
C ALA A 418 -16.01 -1.73 12.88
N ILE A 419 -14.67 -1.79 12.90
CA ILE A 419 -13.91 -3.05 12.85
C ILE A 419 -14.19 -3.91 14.08
N TYR A 420 -14.21 -3.33 15.28
CA TYR A 420 -14.53 -4.08 16.49
C TYR A 420 -15.95 -4.65 16.45
N ILE A 421 -16.94 -3.81 16.07
CA ILE A 421 -18.33 -4.24 15.91
C ILE A 421 -18.43 -5.37 14.88
N PHE A 422 -17.72 -5.24 13.76
CA PHE A 422 -17.67 -6.23 12.70
C PHE A 422 -17.06 -7.56 13.15
N LEU A 423 -15.97 -7.53 13.91
CA LEU A 423 -15.34 -8.73 14.47
C LEU A 423 -16.31 -9.45 15.41
N VAL A 424 -16.95 -8.71 16.33
CA VAL A 424 -17.97 -9.25 17.24
C VAL A 424 -19.14 -9.85 16.44
N TRP A 425 -19.68 -9.12 15.47
CA TRP A 425 -20.76 -9.57 14.59
C TRP A 425 -20.42 -10.89 13.88
N ARG A 426 -19.22 -11.00 13.30
CA ARG A 426 -18.78 -12.23 12.62
C ARG A 426 -18.51 -13.40 13.58
N THR A 427 -18.03 -13.12 14.80
CA THR A 427 -17.87 -14.19 15.80
C THR A 427 -19.20 -14.75 16.26
N ILE A 428 -20.23 -13.90 16.42
CA ILE A 428 -21.59 -14.34 16.77
C ILE A 428 -22.18 -15.17 15.63
N LEU A 429 -22.15 -14.67 14.39
CA LEU A 429 -22.63 -15.41 13.22
C LEU A 429 -21.92 -16.75 13.01
N GLY A 430 -20.59 -16.77 13.18
CA GLY A 430 -19.81 -18.00 13.08
C GLY A 430 -20.17 -19.01 14.15
N SER A 431 -20.35 -18.56 15.40
CA SER A 431 -20.71 -19.42 16.53
C SER A 431 -22.12 -19.97 16.41
N THR A 432 -23.09 -19.17 15.96
CA THR A 432 -24.46 -19.62 15.72
C THR A 432 -24.55 -20.62 14.56
N ALA A 433 -23.82 -20.36 13.46
CA ALA A 433 -23.74 -21.31 12.34
C ALA A 433 -23.12 -22.64 12.78
N ALA A 434 -22.02 -22.61 13.55
CA ALA A 434 -21.38 -23.80 14.09
C ALA A 434 -22.32 -24.59 15.02
N TYR A 435 -23.07 -23.89 15.89
CA TYR A 435 -24.08 -24.50 16.76
C TYR A 435 -25.20 -25.17 15.95
N CYS A 436 -25.71 -24.50 14.91
CA CYS A 436 -26.73 -25.07 14.03
C CYS A 436 -26.22 -26.33 13.31
N VAL A 437 -25.00 -26.31 12.78
CA VAL A 437 -24.37 -27.48 12.14
C VAL A 437 -24.18 -28.63 13.13
N TRP A 438 -23.69 -28.33 14.34
CA TRP A 438 -23.55 -29.32 15.41
C TRP A 438 -24.89 -29.95 15.79
N LYS A 439 -25.95 -29.15 15.93
CA LYS A 439 -27.30 -29.63 16.23
C LYS A 439 -27.88 -30.50 15.11
N ILE A 440 -27.61 -30.17 13.85
CA ILE A 440 -28.01 -30.99 12.68
C ILE A 440 -27.25 -32.32 12.68
N LEU A 441 -25.95 -32.30 12.94
CA LEU A 441 -25.12 -33.52 13.03
C LEU A 441 -25.56 -34.42 14.19
N GLN A 442 -25.86 -33.85 15.36
CA GLN A 442 -26.41 -34.60 16.49
C GLN A 442 -27.74 -35.28 16.13
N ARG A 443 -28.65 -34.55 15.47
CA ARG A 443 -29.93 -35.12 15.01
C ARG A 443 -29.74 -36.28 14.02
N ARG A 444 -28.77 -36.17 13.10
CA ARG A 444 -28.45 -37.26 12.16
C ARG A 444 -27.84 -38.48 12.84
N LEU A 445 -26.96 -38.27 13.82
CA LEU A 445 -26.38 -39.35 14.62
C LEU A 445 -27.45 -40.08 15.45
N THR A 446 -28.39 -39.35 16.06
CA THR A 446 -29.51 -39.96 16.81
C THR A 446 -30.48 -40.73 15.91
N LEU A 447 -30.72 -40.28 14.68
CA LEU A 447 -31.55 -41.01 13.71
C LEU A 447 -30.89 -42.31 13.23
N HIS A 448 -29.59 -42.29 12.96
CA HIS A 448 -28.85 -43.50 12.58
C HIS A 448 -28.73 -44.51 13.73
N SER A 449 -28.74 -44.02 14.98
CA SER A 449 -28.85 -44.86 16.19
C SER A 449 -30.24 -45.51 16.31
N ALA A 450 -31.31 -44.79 15.95
CA ALA A 450 -32.68 -45.31 16.00
C ALA A 450 -32.98 -46.33 14.89
N GLU A 451 -32.40 -46.18 13.69
CA GLU A 451 -32.46 -47.19 12.63
C GLU A 451 -31.74 -48.50 13.03
N PHE A 452 -30.63 -48.43 13.75
CA PHE A 452 -29.94 -49.62 14.28
C PHE A 452 -30.70 -50.31 15.43
N TYR A 453 -31.51 -49.58 16.20
CA TYR A 453 -32.36 -50.17 17.25
C TYR A 453 -33.69 -50.74 16.71
N SER A 454 -34.13 -50.34 15.52
CA SER A 454 -35.38 -50.86 14.91
C SER A 454 -35.19 -52.14 14.08
N TYR A 455 -33.95 -52.58 13.85
CA TYR A 455 -33.63 -53.87 13.19
C TYR A 455 -32.99 -54.89 14.15
N GLY A 456 -33.06 -54.64 15.46
CA GLY A 456 -32.45 -55.48 16.50
C GLY A 456 -33.46 -56.34 17.25
N ASN A 457 -34.34 -57.08 16.57
CA ASN A 457 -35.08 -58.15 17.20
C ASN A 457 -35.53 -59.18 16.16
N VAL A 458 -34.68 -60.18 15.86
CA VAL A 458 -35.01 -61.58 15.54
C VAL A 458 -33.68 -62.34 15.34
N ASN A 459 -33.53 -63.40 16.14
CA ASN A 459 -32.65 -64.57 16.01
C ASN A 459 -31.14 -64.44 16.31
N THR A 460 -30.84 -64.76 17.58
CA THR A 460 -29.66 -65.50 18.01
C THR A 460 -29.65 -66.89 17.36
N ILE A 461 -28.81 -67.13 16.36
CA ILE A 461 -28.29 -68.47 16.04
C ILE A 461 -26.81 -68.33 15.67
N GLN A 462 -26.00 -69.19 16.29
CA GLN A 462 -24.57 -69.40 16.03
C GLN A 462 -24.26 -69.50 14.53
N ILE A 463 -23.07 -69.03 14.11
CA ILE A 463 -22.13 -69.74 13.25
C ILE A 463 -20.81 -68.95 13.29
N GLU A 464 -19.80 -69.55 13.93
CA GLU A 464 -18.40 -69.27 13.62
C GLU A 464 -18.10 -69.77 12.20
N SER A 465 -17.48 -68.93 11.39
CA SER A 465 -16.50 -69.25 10.32
C SER A 465 -16.67 -68.36 9.08
N LEU A 466 -15.52 -68.02 8.48
CA LEU A 466 -15.34 -67.49 7.12
C LEU A 466 -15.62 -65.99 6.88
N THR A 467 -14.73 -65.13 7.39
CA THR A 467 -14.43 -63.85 6.73
C THR A 467 -13.15 -63.98 5.90
N SER A 468 -13.29 -64.55 4.72
CA SER A 468 -12.36 -64.38 3.60
C SER A 468 -13.20 -64.08 2.37
N SER A 469 -12.78 -63.10 1.58
CA SER A 469 -13.32 -62.76 0.25
C SER A 469 -14.68 -62.05 0.21
N ALA A 470 -14.69 -60.72 0.40
CA ALA A 470 -15.53 -59.78 -0.36
C ALA A 470 -15.26 -58.31 0.04
N ALA A 471 -14.15 -57.73 -0.43
CA ALA A 471 -13.94 -56.28 -0.42
C ALA A 471 -13.07 -55.84 -1.60
N ALA A 472 -13.34 -56.40 -2.77
CA ALA A 472 -12.72 -56.03 -4.04
C ALA A 472 -13.80 -55.60 -5.02
N ALA A 473 -14.17 -54.31 -4.99
CA ALA A 473 -14.67 -53.53 -6.14
C ALA A 473 -15.34 -52.22 -5.66
N ALA A 474 -14.56 -51.19 -5.32
CA ALA A 474 -14.98 -49.79 -5.40
C ALA A 474 -13.81 -48.84 -5.06
N ALA A 475 -12.94 -48.55 -6.03
CA ALA A 475 -12.20 -47.29 -6.14
C ALA A 475 -11.20 -47.37 -7.30
N ALA A 476 -11.66 -47.10 -8.52
CA ALA A 476 -10.79 -46.80 -9.65
C ALA A 476 -10.80 -45.29 -9.91
N SER A 477 -9.77 -44.58 -9.42
CA SER A 477 -9.25 -43.32 -9.97
C SER A 477 -7.92 -42.95 -9.29
N PRO A 478 -6.93 -42.41 -10.01
CA PRO A 478 -5.53 -42.40 -9.59
C PRO A 478 -5.27 -41.29 -8.57
N THR A 479 -5.02 -41.66 -7.32
CA THR A 479 -4.63 -40.71 -6.28
C THR A 479 -3.12 -40.48 -6.33
N MET A 480 -2.75 -39.26 -6.68
CA MET A 480 -1.39 -38.72 -6.56
C MET A 480 -0.90 -38.80 -5.10
N ALA A 481 0.41 -39.00 -4.97
CA ALA A 481 1.17 -39.31 -3.78
C ALA A 481 0.78 -38.53 -2.50
N ALA A 482 0.79 -39.26 -1.38
CA ALA A 482 0.60 -38.76 -0.02
C ALA A 482 1.50 -37.56 0.31
N THR A 483 0.86 -36.46 0.74
CA THR A 483 1.51 -35.26 1.27
C THR A 483 2.23 -35.59 2.57
N GLN A 484 3.56 -35.66 2.57
CA GLN A 484 4.33 -36.01 3.77
C GLN A 484 4.41 -34.86 4.77
N LYS A 485 4.16 -35.20 6.04
CA LYS A 485 4.12 -34.30 7.18
C LYS A 485 5.55 -33.97 7.65
N LEU A 486 6.18 -32.95 7.05
CA LEU A 486 7.47 -32.42 7.51
C LEU A 486 7.33 -31.85 8.93
N TYR A 487 8.39 -31.92 9.74
CA TYR A 487 8.38 -31.25 11.03
C TYR A 487 8.36 -29.72 10.84
N PRO A 488 7.51 -28.99 11.58
CA PRO A 488 7.55 -27.53 11.58
C PRO A 488 8.93 -27.01 12.03
N ARG A 489 9.37 -25.87 11.50
CA ARG A 489 10.65 -25.23 11.84
C ARG A 489 10.86 -25.07 13.36
N ALA A 490 9.81 -24.74 14.10
CA ALA A 490 9.87 -24.64 15.56
C ALA A 490 10.24 -25.96 16.26
N THR A 491 9.79 -27.10 15.71
CA THR A 491 10.12 -28.44 16.21
C THR A 491 11.56 -28.80 15.88
N VAL A 492 12.00 -28.57 14.64
CA VAL A 492 13.41 -28.80 14.22
C VAL A 492 14.36 -27.97 15.09
N LYS A 493 14.06 -26.69 15.30
CA LYS A 493 14.83 -25.81 16.18
C LYS A 493 14.92 -26.33 17.61
N ARG A 494 13.81 -26.86 18.17
CA ARG A 494 13.78 -27.43 19.53
C ARG A 494 14.65 -28.67 19.63
N ILE A 495 14.58 -29.56 18.63
CA ILE A 495 15.39 -30.77 18.55
C ILE A 495 16.88 -30.41 18.46
N VAL A 496 17.25 -29.50 17.56
CA VAL A 496 18.65 -29.09 17.39
C VAL A 496 19.19 -28.41 18.66
N LYS A 497 18.40 -27.55 19.31
CA LYS A 497 18.79 -26.92 20.58
C LYS A 497 19.00 -27.95 21.70
N ALA A 498 18.17 -29.00 21.74
CA ALA A 498 18.29 -30.08 22.73
C ALA A 498 19.55 -30.94 22.50
N HIS A 499 19.93 -31.19 21.25
CA HIS A 499 21.11 -32.01 20.93
C HIS A 499 22.44 -31.23 20.90
N ALA A 500 22.42 -29.96 20.47
CA ALA A 500 23.65 -29.16 20.32
C ALA A 500 24.03 -28.39 21.58
N ASN A 501 23.11 -28.24 22.55
CA ASN A 501 23.28 -27.47 23.79
C ASN A 501 23.85 -26.04 23.57
N ARG A 502 23.54 -25.41 22.43
CA ARG A 502 23.99 -24.08 22.02
C ARG A 502 22.82 -23.23 21.54
N SER A 503 22.94 -21.91 21.66
CA SER A 503 21.96 -20.96 21.10
C SER A 503 22.13 -20.82 19.59
N LEU A 504 21.06 -21.00 18.82
CA LEU A 504 21.05 -20.83 17.37
C LEU A 504 20.71 -19.38 17.00
N SER A 505 21.56 -18.75 16.18
CA SER A 505 21.27 -17.43 15.57
C SER A 505 20.10 -17.55 14.57
N LYS A 506 19.43 -16.42 14.26
CA LYS A 506 18.30 -16.40 13.31
C LYS A 506 18.68 -16.93 11.93
N ASN A 507 19.89 -16.64 11.45
CA ASN A 507 20.39 -17.08 10.15
C ASN A 507 20.74 -18.58 10.16
N ALA A 508 21.36 -19.08 11.23
CA ALA A 508 21.67 -20.51 11.38
C ALA A 508 20.39 -21.36 11.45
N ASP A 509 19.36 -20.92 12.16
CA ASP A 509 18.06 -21.58 12.24
C ASP A 509 17.37 -21.70 10.86
N ILE A 510 17.52 -20.70 9.98
CA ILE A 510 16.99 -20.77 8.61
C ILE A 510 17.78 -21.79 7.77
N LEU A 511 19.10 -21.76 7.85
CA LEU A 511 19.96 -22.65 7.06
C LEU A 511 19.79 -24.12 7.48
N ILE A 512 19.73 -24.41 8.79
CA ILE A 512 19.50 -25.75 9.31
C ILE A 512 18.13 -26.29 8.88
N PHE A 513 17.10 -25.44 8.85
CA PHE A 513 15.78 -25.85 8.37
C PHE A 513 15.75 -26.13 6.86
N LEU A 514 16.47 -25.32 6.07
CA LEU A 514 16.62 -25.54 4.63
C LEU A 514 17.35 -26.87 4.36
N ASP A 515 18.42 -27.13 5.10
CA ASP A 515 19.20 -28.36 4.97
C ASP A 515 18.39 -29.61 5.36
N TYR A 516 17.60 -29.53 6.44
CA TYR A 516 16.62 -30.55 6.80
C TYR A 516 15.61 -30.83 5.67
N MET A 517 15.08 -29.79 5.03
CA MET A 517 14.13 -29.96 3.93
C MET A 517 14.78 -30.66 2.72
N LEU A 518 16.00 -30.24 2.35
CA LEU A 518 16.75 -30.85 1.25
C LEU A 518 17.10 -32.31 1.55
N PHE A 519 17.52 -32.60 2.78
CA PHE A 519 17.76 -33.96 3.25
C PHE A 519 16.52 -34.84 3.13
N MET A 520 15.35 -34.38 3.60
CA MET A 520 14.11 -35.14 3.53
C MET A 520 13.68 -35.39 2.08
N GLN A 521 13.85 -34.41 1.20
CA GLN A 521 13.54 -34.56 -0.22
C GLN A 521 14.44 -35.61 -0.89
N GLU A 522 15.74 -35.56 -0.63
CA GLU A 522 16.71 -36.51 -1.18
C GLU A 522 16.52 -37.92 -0.61
N LEU A 523 16.26 -38.04 0.70
CA LEU A 523 15.98 -39.32 1.36
C LEU A 523 14.79 -40.02 0.72
N MET A 524 13.70 -39.28 0.50
CA MET A 524 12.48 -39.81 -0.08
C MET A 524 12.65 -40.15 -1.56
N ARG A 525 13.39 -39.33 -2.31
CA ARG A 525 13.73 -39.61 -3.71
C ARG A 525 14.48 -40.93 -3.83
N GLU A 526 15.55 -41.11 -3.07
CA GLU A 526 16.37 -42.34 -3.10
C GLU A 526 15.60 -43.56 -2.57
N ALA A 527 14.77 -43.39 -1.53
CA ALA A 527 13.90 -44.47 -1.04
C ALA A 527 12.87 -44.90 -2.10
N SER A 528 12.28 -43.95 -2.83
CA SER A 528 11.32 -44.25 -3.90
C SER A 528 11.96 -45.00 -5.08
N ILE A 529 13.19 -44.64 -5.45
CA ILE A 529 13.97 -45.33 -6.49
C ILE A 529 14.25 -46.77 -6.07
N ARG A 530 14.65 -46.98 -4.81
CA ARG A 530 14.95 -48.30 -4.29
C ARG A 530 13.71 -49.18 -4.19
N SER A 531 12.60 -48.63 -3.69
CA SER A 531 11.30 -49.29 -3.63
C SER A 531 10.84 -49.78 -5.01
N ARG A 532 11.01 -48.95 -6.05
CA ARG A 532 10.71 -49.37 -7.43
C ARG A 532 11.63 -50.49 -7.92
N LYS A 533 12.93 -50.43 -7.60
CA LYS A 533 13.89 -51.48 -7.95
C LYS A 533 13.60 -52.81 -7.26
N SER A 534 12.98 -52.81 -6.08
CA SER A 534 12.56 -54.01 -5.35
C SER A 534 11.13 -54.47 -5.71
N GLY A 535 10.46 -53.84 -6.68
CA GLY A 535 9.10 -54.20 -7.10
C GLY A 535 7.99 -53.78 -6.12
N GLU A 536 8.29 -52.95 -5.12
CA GLU A 536 7.32 -52.49 -4.12
C GLU A 536 6.55 -51.27 -4.64
N LYS A 537 5.21 -51.32 -4.58
CA LYS A 537 4.31 -50.22 -5.03
C LYS A 537 4.36 -48.99 -4.11
N ASN A 538 4.69 -49.17 -2.82
CA ASN A 538 4.74 -48.13 -1.81
C ASN A 538 6.11 -48.11 -1.12
N ILE A 539 6.52 -46.93 -0.64
CA ILE A 539 7.80 -46.75 0.04
C ILE A 539 7.78 -47.49 1.38
N SER A 540 8.49 -48.61 1.47
CA SER A 540 8.58 -49.41 2.69
C SER A 540 9.55 -48.79 3.71
N PRO A 541 9.34 -48.99 5.03
CA PRO A 541 10.29 -48.57 6.06
C PRO A 541 11.70 -49.16 5.86
N ASN A 542 11.79 -50.35 5.27
CA ASN A 542 13.07 -51.01 4.98
C ASN A 542 13.85 -50.28 3.86
N SER A 543 13.16 -49.80 2.83
CA SER A 543 13.77 -49.02 1.75
C SER A 543 14.34 -47.68 2.26
N VAL A 544 13.62 -47.02 3.18
CA VAL A 544 14.08 -45.78 3.83
C VAL A 544 15.32 -46.07 4.67
N ARG A 545 15.26 -47.04 5.60
CA ARG A 545 16.37 -47.38 6.52
C ARG A 545 17.67 -47.68 5.78
N LYS A 546 17.62 -48.42 4.66
CA LYS A 546 18.82 -48.77 3.88
C LYS A 546 19.40 -47.61 3.07
N VAL A 547 18.63 -46.55 2.84
CA VAL A 547 19.05 -45.37 2.07
C VAL A 547 19.49 -44.25 3.01
N THR A 548 18.92 -44.18 4.22
CA THR A 548 19.20 -43.15 5.22
C THR A 548 20.69 -42.92 5.45
N GLU A 549 21.49 -43.98 5.64
CA GLU A 549 22.92 -43.85 5.90
C GLU A 549 23.67 -43.21 4.72
N LYS A 550 23.37 -43.64 3.49
CA LYS A 550 23.98 -43.08 2.28
C LYS A 550 23.58 -41.62 2.06
N THR A 551 22.32 -41.29 2.30
CA THR A 551 21.83 -39.92 2.18
C THR A 551 22.45 -39.03 3.26
N LEU A 552 22.53 -39.48 4.51
CA LEU A 552 23.16 -38.73 5.60
C LEU A 552 24.61 -38.37 5.27
N ARG A 553 25.40 -39.29 4.70
CA ARG A 553 26.79 -39.02 4.28
C ARG A 553 26.91 -37.89 3.24
N LYS A 554 25.89 -37.63 2.42
CA LYS A 554 25.89 -36.51 1.45
C LYS A 554 25.65 -35.14 2.10
N PHE A 555 25.04 -35.13 3.28
CA PHE A 555 24.68 -33.93 4.04
C PHE A 555 25.54 -33.79 5.31
N GLN A 556 26.61 -34.58 5.43
CA GLN A 556 27.65 -34.34 6.44
C GLN A 556 28.51 -33.18 5.95
N GLY A 557 28.41 -32.05 6.65
CA GLY A 557 29.22 -30.84 6.49
C GLY A 557 29.76 -30.38 7.81
#